data_AF-A0A958D1C4-F1
#
_entry.id   AF-A0A958D1C4-F1
#
_cell.length_a   1.000
_cell.length_b   1.000
_cell.length_c   1.000
_cell.angle_alpha   90.00
_cell.angle_beta   90.00
_cell.angle_gamma   90.00
#
_symmetry.space_group_name_H-M   'P 1'
#
loop_
_entity.id
_entity.type
_entity.pdbx_description
1 polymer ?
#
loop_
_entity_poly.entity_id
_entity_poly.type
_entity_poly.pdbx_seq_one_letter_code
_entity_poly.pdbx_strand_id
1 'polypeptide(L)'
;KQRQKLEKALDPFKFLDRNAPCKPFTQVFAQAIKYGELVDPGAVRHDVEGLRLVPLAGGRVELQAQLKHRDPASGWSSWQYEEDGKSILRTWTPVYRFDLDPAVARFYTHALPVLDQFTHAGKFPGGKTKSSMQKLQAAKLPIFDPAADLAPLEELTAELEAVRTQLDGTDRLIDQVVYRLYGLTEEEIAVVEERGEPQST
;
A
#
# COMPACT_ATOMS: atom_id res chain seq x y z
N LYS A 1 -2.42 -3.71 25.55
CA LYS A 1 -1.69 -2.46 25.92
C LYS A 1 -0.40 -2.25 25.13
N GLN A 2 0.43 -3.28 24.91
CA GLN A 2 1.70 -3.17 24.16
C GLN A 2 1.50 -2.87 22.67
N ARG A 3 0.60 -3.58 21.97
CA ARG A 3 0.22 -3.31 20.57
C ARG A 3 -0.17 -1.84 20.33
N GLN A 4 -1.13 -1.31 21.10
CA GLN A 4 -1.59 0.07 20.95
C GLN A 4 -0.49 1.11 21.23
N LYS A 5 0.47 0.78 22.10
CA LYS A 5 1.65 1.62 22.37
C LYS A 5 2.62 1.60 21.17
N LEU A 6 2.84 0.43 20.56
CA LEU A 6 3.66 0.27 19.34
C LEU A 6 3.02 0.96 18.13
N GLU A 7 1.71 0.81 17.92
CA GLU A 7 0.99 1.48 16.83
C GLU A 7 1.08 3.01 16.92
N LYS A 8 1.01 3.59 18.13
CA LYS A 8 1.29 5.03 18.34
C LYS A 8 2.77 5.38 18.23
N ALA A 9 3.66 4.43 18.50
CA ALA A 9 5.10 4.62 18.34
C ALA A 9 5.47 4.76 16.85
N LEU A 10 4.77 4.02 15.99
CA LEU A 10 4.95 3.89 14.53
C LEU A 10 4.43 5.06 13.68
N ASP A 11 4.14 6.23 14.25
CA ASP A 11 3.83 7.42 13.43
C ASP A 11 5.04 7.76 12.54
N PRO A 12 4.96 7.61 11.20
CA PRO A 12 6.10 7.83 10.31
C PRO A 12 6.63 9.27 10.39
N PHE A 13 5.79 10.23 10.78
CA PHE A 13 6.18 11.65 10.88
C PHE A 13 7.02 11.98 12.12
N LYS A 14 7.35 10.99 12.96
CA LYS A 14 8.45 11.13 13.93
C LYS A 14 9.82 11.08 13.27
N PHE A 15 9.89 10.49 12.08
CA PHE A 15 11.11 10.25 11.33
C PHE A 15 11.09 10.94 9.95
N LEU A 16 9.90 11.29 9.45
CA LEU A 16 9.69 12.03 8.21
C LEU A 16 9.24 13.47 8.50
N ASP A 17 9.79 14.44 7.78
CA ASP A 17 9.28 15.82 7.84
C ASP A 17 7.94 15.92 7.09
N ARG A 18 6.86 16.17 7.83
CA ARG A 18 5.52 16.37 7.28
C ARG A 18 5.44 17.56 6.31
N ASN A 19 6.32 18.54 6.48
CA ASN A 19 6.41 19.74 5.66
C ASN A 19 7.50 19.65 4.59
N ALA A 20 8.01 18.44 4.32
CA ALA A 20 8.99 18.23 3.28
C ALA A 20 8.49 18.82 1.94
N PRO A 21 9.34 19.59 1.22
CA PRO A 21 8.97 20.13 -0.07
C PRO A 21 8.66 18.99 -1.05
N CYS A 22 7.60 19.16 -1.83
CA CYS A 22 7.16 18.13 -2.78
C CYS A 22 7.45 18.53 -4.22
N LYS A 23 7.84 17.57 -5.05
CA LYS A 23 8.05 17.71 -6.50
C LYS A 23 7.17 16.74 -7.28
N PRO A 24 6.87 17.02 -8.56
CA PRO A 24 6.19 16.06 -9.41
C PRO A 24 6.90 14.71 -9.45
N PHE A 25 6.13 13.62 -9.52
CA PHE A 25 6.59 12.24 -9.61
C PHE A 25 7.73 12.07 -10.61
N THR A 26 7.57 12.65 -11.81
CA THR A 26 8.56 12.56 -12.90
C THR A 26 9.90 13.22 -12.58
N GLN A 27 9.92 14.19 -11.65
CA GLN A 27 11.16 14.80 -11.19
C GLN A 27 11.79 14.01 -10.05
N VAL A 28 10.96 13.52 -9.11
CA VAL A 28 11.42 12.73 -7.96
C VAL A 28 12.07 11.42 -8.41
N PHE A 29 11.44 10.71 -9.34
CA PHE A 29 11.95 9.45 -9.87
C PHE A 29 12.62 9.60 -11.24
N ALA A 30 13.10 10.80 -11.61
CA ALA A 30 13.64 11.06 -12.95
C ALA A 30 14.73 10.06 -13.39
N GLN A 31 15.68 9.77 -12.49
CA GLN A 31 16.76 8.82 -12.76
C GLN A 31 16.25 7.38 -12.80
N ALA A 32 15.38 7.00 -11.86
CA ALA A 32 14.81 5.66 -11.79
C ALA A 32 13.95 5.32 -13.02
N ILE A 33 13.12 6.28 -13.48
CA ILE A 33 12.29 6.13 -14.68
C ILE A 33 13.15 6.05 -15.94
N LYS A 34 14.26 6.80 -16.01
CA LYS A 34 15.15 6.81 -17.19
C LYS A 34 15.72 5.43 -17.53
N TYR A 35 16.05 4.63 -16.50
CA TYR A 35 16.60 3.28 -16.65
C TYR A 35 15.59 2.19 -16.26
N GLY A 36 14.38 2.60 -15.91
CA GLY A 36 13.30 1.74 -15.48
C GLY A 36 12.51 1.16 -16.64
N GLU A 37 11.72 0.16 -16.29
CA GLU A 37 10.71 -0.45 -17.14
C GLU A 37 9.36 0.15 -16.78
N LEU A 38 8.72 0.80 -17.75
CA LEU A 38 7.32 1.19 -17.63
C LEU A 38 6.48 -0.09 -17.76
N VAL A 39 5.69 -0.39 -16.72
CA VAL A 39 4.69 -1.45 -16.78
C VAL A 39 3.38 -0.76 -17.13
N ASP A 40 2.89 -0.94 -18.34
CA ASP A 40 1.63 -0.32 -18.76
C ASP A 40 0.49 -0.85 -17.87
N PRO A 41 -0.15 0.00 -17.04
CA PRO A 41 -1.31 -0.41 -16.25
C PRO A 41 -2.57 -0.61 -17.13
N GLY A 42 -2.42 -0.49 -18.45
CA GLY A 42 -3.49 -0.34 -19.42
C GLY A 42 -3.82 1.15 -19.62
N ALA A 43 -4.25 1.51 -20.83
CA ALA A 43 -4.71 2.85 -21.16
C ALA A 43 -6.09 3.16 -20.54
N VAL A 44 -6.13 3.25 -19.21
CA VAL A 44 -7.38 3.40 -18.45
C VAL A 44 -7.46 4.77 -17.77
N ARG A 45 -8.66 5.35 -17.67
CA ARG A 45 -8.91 6.69 -17.09
C ARG A 45 -9.28 6.65 -15.60
N HIS A 46 -8.89 5.60 -14.90
CA HIS A 46 -9.09 5.44 -13.46
C HIS A 46 -8.46 6.58 -12.66
N ASP A 47 -8.95 6.75 -11.43
CA ASP A 47 -8.35 7.72 -10.51
C ASP A 47 -7.27 6.99 -9.69
N VAL A 48 -6.14 7.65 -9.47
CA VAL A 48 -5.07 7.15 -8.60
C VAL A 48 -5.36 7.67 -7.21
N GLU A 49 -5.41 6.78 -6.21
CA GLU A 49 -5.66 7.19 -4.81
C GLU A 49 -4.47 6.90 -3.87
N GLY A 50 -3.52 6.06 -4.28
CA GLY A 50 -2.39 5.69 -3.44
C GLY A 50 -1.21 5.13 -4.24
N LEU A 51 -0.05 5.07 -3.58
CA LEU A 51 1.19 4.53 -4.12
C LEU A 51 1.88 3.65 -3.08
N ARG A 52 2.59 2.61 -3.54
CA ARG A 52 3.48 1.82 -2.70
C ARG A 52 4.63 1.27 -3.52
N LEU A 53 5.75 1.01 -2.85
CA LEU A 53 6.85 0.22 -3.40
C LEU A 53 6.72 -1.21 -2.89
N VAL A 54 6.95 -2.16 -3.79
CA VAL A 54 7.04 -3.59 -3.48
C VAL A 54 8.45 -4.04 -3.86
N PRO A 55 9.25 -4.59 -2.93
CA PRO A 55 10.57 -5.10 -3.25
C PRO A 55 10.46 -6.32 -4.18
N LEU A 56 11.34 -6.38 -5.18
CA LEU A 56 11.51 -7.52 -6.08
C LEU A 56 12.85 -8.21 -5.83
N ALA A 57 13.01 -9.41 -6.41
CA ALA A 57 14.29 -10.10 -6.39
C ALA A 57 15.39 -9.27 -7.09
N GLY A 58 16.63 -9.37 -6.59
CA GLY A 58 17.79 -8.71 -7.18
C GLY A 58 17.93 -7.22 -6.85
N GLY A 59 17.23 -6.70 -5.82
CA GLY A 59 17.34 -5.30 -5.39
C GLY A 59 16.50 -4.32 -6.21
N ARG A 60 15.74 -4.82 -7.18
CA ARG A 60 14.78 -4.04 -7.98
C ARG A 60 13.52 -3.78 -7.16
N VAL A 61 12.79 -2.71 -7.48
CA VAL A 61 11.49 -2.42 -6.86
C VAL A 61 10.39 -2.29 -7.91
N GLU A 62 9.18 -2.68 -7.54
CA GLU A 62 7.97 -2.42 -8.30
C GLU A 62 7.19 -1.29 -7.65
N LEU A 63 6.96 -0.21 -8.40
CA LEU A 63 6.02 0.82 -8.00
C LEU A 63 4.61 0.38 -8.42
N GLN A 64 3.71 0.34 -7.45
CA GLN A 64 2.30 0.06 -7.68
C GLN A 64 1.46 1.29 -7.36
N ALA A 65 0.44 1.53 -8.19
CA ALA A 65 -0.58 2.55 -7.97
C ALA A 65 -1.90 1.89 -7.58
N GLN A 66 -2.57 2.45 -6.58
CA GLN A 66 -3.93 2.05 -6.26
C GLN A 66 -4.89 2.75 -7.21
N LEU A 67 -5.50 1.98 -8.10
CA LEU A 67 -6.46 2.46 -9.07
C LEU A 67 -7.87 2.32 -8.51
N LYS A 68 -8.60 3.42 -8.47
CA LYS A 68 -10.03 3.46 -8.22
C LYS A 68 -10.77 3.37 -9.55
N HIS A 69 -11.46 2.25 -9.72
CA HIS A 69 -11.98 1.84 -11.02
C HIS A 69 -13.20 2.66 -11.44
N ARG A 70 -13.12 3.16 -12.67
CA ARG A 70 -14.18 3.90 -13.37
C ARG A 70 -14.78 2.99 -14.42
N ASP A 71 -16.09 3.05 -14.56
CA ASP A 71 -16.80 2.22 -15.51
C ASP A 71 -16.69 2.78 -16.94
N PRO A 72 -16.03 2.08 -17.88
CA PRO A 72 -15.95 2.51 -19.27
C PRO A 72 -17.31 2.50 -19.98
N ALA A 73 -18.24 1.63 -19.59
CA ALA A 73 -19.58 1.55 -20.20
C ALA A 73 -20.41 2.81 -19.92
N SER A 74 -20.22 3.43 -18.75
CA SER A 74 -20.79 4.74 -18.39
C SER A 74 -20.08 5.94 -19.04
N GLY A 75 -19.15 5.74 -19.98
CA GLY A 75 -18.29 6.80 -20.49
C GLY A 75 -17.39 7.40 -19.41
N TRP A 76 -16.90 6.57 -18.48
CA TRP A 76 -16.02 6.95 -17.36
C TRP A 76 -16.69 7.86 -16.32
N SER A 77 -18.01 7.99 -16.36
CA SER A 77 -18.75 8.88 -15.48
C SER A 77 -19.04 8.27 -14.11
N SER A 78 -19.20 6.95 -14.07
CA SER A 78 -19.51 6.15 -12.88
C SER A 78 -18.30 5.37 -12.39
N TRP A 79 -18.40 4.89 -11.16
CA TRP A 79 -17.44 3.97 -10.54
C TRP A 79 -17.86 2.52 -10.76
N GLN A 80 -16.88 1.62 -10.82
CA GLN A 80 -17.13 0.20 -10.66
C GLN A 80 -17.18 -0.13 -9.17
N TYR A 81 -18.00 -1.11 -8.80
CA TYR A 81 -18.16 -1.55 -7.42
C TYR A 81 -17.73 -3.01 -7.29
N GLU A 82 -17.33 -3.39 -6.08
CA GLU A 82 -17.10 -4.78 -5.68
C GLU A 82 -18.42 -5.57 -5.76
N GLU A 83 -18.35 -6.89 -5.55
CA GLU A 83 -19.54 -7.77 -5.58
C GLU A 83 -20.62 -7.36 -4.56
N ASP A 84 -20.23 -6.64 -3.49
CA ASP A 84 -21.13 -6.09 -2.48
C ASP A 84 -22.02 -4.93 -2.97
N GLY A 85 -21.69 -4.35 -4.14
CA GLY A 85 -22.36 -3.19 -4.73
C GLY A 85 -22.25 -1.88 -3.94
N LYS A 86 -21.49 -1.86 -2.84
CA LYS A 86 -21.36 -0.72 -1.91
C LYS A 86 -19.96 -0.12 -1.95
N SER A 87 -18.96 -0.95 -2.15
CA SER A 87 -17.55 -0.58 -2.11
C SER A 87 -17.07 -0.33 -3.54
N ILE A 88 -16.43 0.81 -3.78
CA ILE A 88 -15.84 1.09 -5.10
C ILE A 88 -14.64 0.19 -5.31
N LEU A 89 -14.61 -0.49 -6.46
CA LEU A 89 -13.55 -1.41 -6.86
C LEU A 89 -12.19 -0.70 -6.88
N ARG A 90 -11.22 -1.28 -6.15
CA ARG A 90 -9.85 -0.77 -6.08
C ARG A 90 -8.84 -1.87 -6.27
N THR A 91 -7.84 -1.62 -7.11
CA THR A 91 -6.77 -2.59 -7.34
C THR A 91 -5.41 -1.93 -7.24
N TRP A 92 -4.45 -2.65 -6.66
CA TRP A 92 -3.04 -2.30 -6.76
C TRP A 92 -2.50 -2.80 -8.09
N THR A 93 -2.11 -1.87 -8.96
CA THR A 93 -1.64 -2.18 -10.31
C THR A 93 -0.17 -1.75 -10.45
N PRO A 94 0.72 -2.63 -10.94
CA PRO A 94 2.09 -2.26 -11.28
C PRO A 94 2.12 -1.15 -12.33
N VAL A 95 2.98 -0.15 -12.13
CA VAL A 95 3.16 0.97 -13.07
C VAL A 95 4.60 1.14 -13.51
N TYR A 96 5.58 0.80 -12.66
CA TYR A 96 6.99 0.83 -13.03
C TYR A 96 7.78 -0.25 -12.28
N ARG A 97 8.88 -0.68 -12.90
CA ARG A 97 9.93 -1.48 -12.25
C ARG A 97 11.27 -0.82 -12.48
N PHE A 98 11.99 -0.50 -11.42
CA PHE A 98 13.28 0.17 -11.53
C PHE A 98 14.16 -0.15 -10.32
N ASP A 99 15.44 0.18 -10.45
CA ASP A 99 16.38 0.11 -9.33
C ASP A 99 16.33 1.43 -8.55
N LEU A 100 16.35 1.32 -7.23
CA LEU A 100 16.51 2.45 -6.33
C LEU A 100 17.70 2.20 -5.42
N ASP A 101 18.38 3.29 -5.07
CA ASP A 101 19.30 3.27 -3.93
C ASP A 101 18.55 2.78 -2.68
N PRO A 102 19.14 1.90 -1.84
CA PRO A 102 18.46 1.34 -0.68
C PRO A 102 17.90 2.39 0.30
N ALA A 103 18.60 3.51 0.50
CA ALA A 103 18.11 4.57 1.38
C ALA A 103 16.90 5.29 0.78
N VAL A 104 16.92 5.51 -0.54
CA VAL A 104 15.78 6.10 -1.28
C VAL A 104 14.57 5.15 -1.26
N ALA A 105 14.80 3.85 -1.48
CA ALA A 105 13.75 2.83 -1.43
C ALA A 105 13.11 2.75 -0.04
N ARG A 106 13.92 2.79 1.01
CA ARG A 106 13.47 2.84 2.41
C ARG A 106 12.59 4.07 2.67
N PHE A 107 13.06 5.25 2.27
CA PHE A 107 12.30 6.48 2.43
C PHE A 107 10.92 6.40 1.79
N TYR A 108 10.84 6.01 0.51
CA TYR A 108 9.56 5.95 -0.19
C TYR A 108 8.67 4.78 0.23
N THR A 109 9.23 3.70 0.78
CA THR A 109 8.43 2.62 1.41
C THR A 109 7.58 3.16 2.57
N HIS A 110 8.12 4.11 3.34
CA HIS A 110 7.39 4.71 4.46
C HIS A 110 6.62 5.98 4.08
N ALA A 111 7.12 6.77 3.13
CA ALA A 111 6.50 8.04 2.75
C ALA A 111 5.26 7.86 1.86
N LEU A 112 5.27 6.91 0.91
CA LEU A 112 4.16 6.76 -0.05
C LEU A 112 2.83 6.31 0.59
N PRO A 113 2.80 5.37 1.56
CA PRO A 113 1.55 4.96 2.21
C PRO A 113 0.84 6.07 2.99
N VAL A 114 1.58 7.11 3.41
CA VAL A 114 1.05 8.28 4.14
C VAL A 114 1.14 9.56 3.32
N LEU A 115 1.23 9.45 1.99
CA LEU A 115 1.44 10.57 1.09
C LEU A 115 0.40 11.68 1.26
N ASP A 116 -0.86 11.32 1.49
CA ASP A 116 -1.98 12.24 1.67
C ASP A 116 -1.88 13.10 2.94
N GLN A 117 -1.00 12.72 3.87
CA GLN A 117 -0.75 13.43 5.13
C GLN A 117 0.41 14.43 5.04
N PHE A 118 1.19 14.43 3.94
CA PHE A 118 2.20 15.46 3.71
C PHE A 118 1.55 16.79 3.32
N THR A 119 1.99 17.88 3.96
CA THR A 119 1.42 19.23 3.79
C THR A 119 1.43 19.69 2.32
N HIS A 120 2.46 19.31 1.56
CA HIS A 120 2.70 19.82 0.21
C HIS A 120 2.39 18.83 -0.92
N ALA A 121 2.02 17.58 -0.61
CA ALA A 121 1.70 16.58 -1.62
C ALA A 121 0.34 16.86 -2.28
N GLY A 122 -0.65 17.26 -1.48
CA GLY A 122 -2.02 17.45 -1.95
C GLY A 122 -2.66 16.13 -2.42
N LYS A 123 -3.81 16.22 -3.10
CA LYS A 123 -4.50 15.05 -3.65
C LYS A 123 -4.01 14.72 -5.05
N PHE A 124 -4.10 13.45 -5.43
CA PHE A 124 -3.91 13.03 -6.81
C PHE A 124 -4.87 13.78 -7.74
N PRO A 125 -4.45 14.12 -8.98
CA PRO A 125 -5.34 14.72 -9.96
C PRO A 125 -6.51 13.79 -10.29
N GLY A 126 -7.73 14.28 -10.15
CA GLY A 126 -8.95 13.54 -10.53
C GLY A 126 -9.43 13.84 -11.95
N GLY A 127 -10.61 13.32 -12.29
CA GLY A 127 -11.36 13.67 -13.50
C GLY A 127 -11.31 12.64 -14.62
N LYS A 128 -12.04 12.91 -15.71
CA LYS A 128 -12.36 11.94 -16.78
C LYS A 128 -11.53 12.10 -18.05
N THR A 129 -10.69 13.14 -18.11
CA THR A 129 -9.96 13.53 -19.33
C THR A 129 -8.54 13.00 -19.35
N LYS A 130 -7.88 12.98 -18.19
CA LYS A 130 -6.50 12.51 -18.05
C LYS A 130 -6.47 10.99 -17.90
N SER A 131 -5.47 10.34 -18.47
CA SER A 131 -5.19 8.92 -18.21
C SER A 131 -4.70 8.72 -16.77
N SER A 132 -4.81 7.50 -16.24
CA SER A 132 -4.26 7.14 -14.92
C SER A 132 -2.76 7.46 -14.84
N MET A 133 -2.01 7.21 -15.92
CA MET A 133 -0.59 7.55 -16.01
C MET A 133 -0.32 9.05 -15.95
N GLN A 134 -1.12 9.87 -16.64
CA GLN A 134 -0.99 11.33 -16.56
C GLN A 134 -1.30 11.86 -15.15
N LYS A 135 -2.24 11.22 -14.44
CA LYS A 135 -2.56 11.55 -13.03
C LYS A 135 -1.40 11.17 -12.11
N LEU A 136 -0.83 9.98 -12.27
CA LEU A 136 0.36 9.52 -11.55
C LEU A 136 1.55 10.46 -11.76
N GLN A 137 1.88 10.78 -13.01
CA GLN A 137 3.02 11.64 -13.35
C GLN A 137 2.92 13.06 -12.80
N ALA A 138 1.69 13.53 -12.57
CA ALA A 138 1.41 14.83 -11.97
C ALA A 138 1.26 14.79 -10.43
N ALA A 139 1.29 13.61 -9.81
CA ALA A 139 1.30 13.49 -8.35
C ALA A 139 2.55 14.18 -7.78
N LYS A 140 2.38 14.88 -6.66
CA LYS A 140 3.50 15.52 -5.97
C LYS A 140 3.96 14.62 -4.83
N LEU A 141 5.25 14.33 -4.79
CA LEU A 141 5.87 13.48 -3.79
C LEU A 141 6.88 14.27 -2.98
N PRO A 142 7.05 13.97 -1.68
CA PRO A 142 8.09 14.57 -0.85
C PRO A 142 9.47 14.28 -1.45
N ILE A 143 10.35 15.27 -1.44
CA ILE A 143 11.74 15.10 -1.82
C ILE A 143 12.42 14.19 -0.80
N PHE A 144 13.25 13.25 -1.30
CA PHE A 144 14.07 12.39 -0.46
C PHE A 144 14.97 13.23 0.47
N ASP A 145 14.86 12.96 1.77
CA ASP A 145 15.71 13.54 2.80
C ASP A 145 16.77 12.51 3.23
N PRO A 146 18.05 12.69 2.88
CA PRO A 146 19.12 11.77 3.30
C PRO A 146 19.42 11.83 4.80
N ALA A 147 18.95 12.86 5.52
CA ALA A 147 19.12 12.98 6.96
C ALA A 147 18.03 12.25 7.76
N ALA A 148 16.95 11.79 7.11
CA ALA A 148 15.89 11.04 7.76
C ALA A 148 16.38 9.65 8.19
N ASP A 149 16.56 9.45 9.49
CA ASP A 149 16.89 8.12 10.04
C ASP A 149 15.62 7.29 10.24
N LEU A 150 15.42 6.35 9.32
CA LEU A 150 14.28 5.43 9.32
C LEU A 150 14.60 4.06 9.93
N ALA A 151 15.85 3.80 10.33
CA ALA A 151 16.21 2.52 10.93
C ALA A 151 15.41 2.20 12.21
N PRO A 152 15.15 3.16 13.13
CA PRO A 152 14.30 2.89 14.28
C PRO A 152 12.85 2.57 13.91
N LEU A 153 12.33 3.16 12.82
CA LEU A 153 10.98 2.89 12.33
C LEU A 153 10.89 1.46 11.77
N GLU A 154 11.91 1.01 11.03
CA GLU A 154 11.99 -0.36 10.52
C GLU A 154 12.07 -1.38 11.66
N GLU A 155 12.88 -1.14 12.69
CA GLU A 155 13.01 -2.01 13.86
C GLU A 155 11.68 -2.15 14.60
N LEU A 156 10.99 -1.02 14.87
CA LEU A 156 9.67 -1.03 15.49
C LEU A 156 8.62 -1.74 14.62
N THR A 157 8.71 -1.60 13.29
CA THR A 157 7.81 -2.28 12.35
C THR A 157 8.04 -3.79 12.39
N ALA A 158 9.30 -4.23 12.39
CA ALA A 158 9.67 -5.64 12.48
C ALA A 158 9.24 -6.25 13.84
N GLU A 159 9.42 -5.53 14.94
CA GLU A 159 8.94 -5.96 16.26
C GLU A 159 7.41 -6.09 16.27
N LEU A 160 6.68 -5.14 15.68
CA LEU A 160 5.23 -5.23 15.59
C LEU A 160 4.77 -6.45 14.77
N GLU A 161 5.39 -6.69 13.61
CA GLU A 161 5.07 -7.84 12.77
C GLU A 161 5.40 -9.18 13.45
N ALA A 162 6.50 -9.25 14.21
CA ALA A 162 6.83 -10.43 15.01
C ALA A 162 5.77 -10.68 16.10
N VAL A 163 5.33 -9.63 16.81
CA VAL A 163 4.26 -9.72 17.80
C VAL A 163 2.93 -10.14 17.15
N ARG A 164 2.60 -9.61 15.97
CA ARG A 164 1.39 -10.02 15.21
C ARG A 164 1.45 -11.49 14.84
N THR A 165 2.57 -11.95 14.28
CA THR A 165 2.80 -13.36 13.92
C THR A 165 2.62 -14.28 15.13
N GLN A 166 3.13 -13.87 16.31
CA GLN A 166 2.95 -14.63 17.54
C GLN A 166 1.48 -14.69 17.99
N LEU A 167 0.74 -13.58 17.85
CA LEU A 167 -0.69 -13.54 18.16
C LEU A 167 -1.48 -14.44 17.21
N ASP A 168 -1.26 -14.35 15.90
CA ASP A 168 -1.94 -15.19 14.90
C ASP A 168 -1.65 -16.69 15.15
N GLY A 169 -0.41 -17.02 15.53
CA GLY A 169 -0.05 -18.38 15.94
C GLY A 169 -0.75 -18.83 17.21
N THR A 170 -0.94 -17.92 18.17
CA THR A 170 -1.67 -18.20 19.42
C THR A 170 -3.16 -18.39 19.16
N ASP A 171 -3.77 -17.56 18.32
CA ASP A 171 -5.18 -17.66 17.94
C ASP A 171 -5.46 -19.00 17.26
N ARG A 172 -4.59 -19.43 16.33
CA ARG A 172 -4.66 -20.78 15.72
C ARG A 172 -4.57 -21.91 16.75
N LEU A 173 -3.73 -21.77 17.77
CA LEU A 173 -3.64 -22.76 18.85
C LEU A 173 -4.91 -22.79 19.70
N ILE A 174 -5.52 -21.63 19.95
CA ILE A 174 -6.80 -21.52 20.64
C ILE A 174 -7.88 -22.24 19.84
N ASP A 175 -7.97 -21.99 18.53
CA ASP A 175 -8.93 -22.66 17.65
C ASP A 175 -8.77 -24.18 17.72
N GLN A 176 -7.53 -24.69 17.63
CA GLN A 176 -7.25 -26.12 17.77
C GLN A 176 -7.60 -26.70 19.14
N VAL A 177 -7.46 -25.94 20.22
CA VAL A 177 -7.91 -26.37 21.56
C VAL A 177 -9.44 -26.41 21.61
N VAL A 178 -10.13 -25.40 21.07
CA VAL A 178 -11.59 -25.33 21.03
C VAL A 178 -12.16 -26.48 20.20
N TYR A 179 -11.62 -26.74 19.01
CA TYR A 179 -12.04 -27.86 18.16
C TYR A 179 -11.90 -29.20 18.88
N ARG A 180 -10.80 -29.42 19.60
CA ARG A 180 -10.60 -30.62 20.42
C ARG A 180 -11.54 -30.72 21.61
N LEU A 181 -11.85 -29.60 22.27
CA LEU A 181 -12.77 -29.58 23.41
C LEU A 181 -14.20 -29.93 23.00
N TYR A 182 -14.63 -29.49 21.82
CA TYR A 182 -15.95 -29.81 21.27
C TYR A 182 -15.97 -31.08 20.41
N GLY A 183 -14.81 -31.68 20.14
CA GLY A 183 -14.69 -32.92 19.38
C GLY A 183 -15.05 -32.80 17.90
N LEU A 184 -14.81 -31.62 17.29
CA LEU A 184 -15.15 -31.38 15.88
C LEU A 184 -14.34 -32.26 14.94
N THR A 185 -14.97 -32.68 13.84
CA THR A 185 -14.29 -33.35 12.72
C THR A 185 -13.66 -32.33 11.76
N GLU A 186 -12.82 -32.81 10.83
CA GLU A 186 -12.20 -31.94 9.81
C GLU A 186 -13.24 -31.22 8.93
N GLU A 187 -14.34 -31.88 8.62
CA GLU A 187 -15.44 -31.30 7.85
C GLU A 187 -16.17 -30.20 8.62
N GLU A 188 -16.37 -30.40 9.92
CA GLU A 188 -16.98 -29.39 10.79
C GLU A 188 -16.06 -28.19 11.01
N ILE A 189 -14.75 -28.44 11.13
CA ILE A 189 -13.72 -27.38 11.19
C ILE A 189 -13.74 -26.56 9.91
N ALA A 190 -13.74 -27.21 8.73
CA ALA A 190 -13.76 -26.51 7.45
C ALA A 190 -14.97 -25.58 7.31
N VAL A 191 -16.15 -26.01 7.77
CA VAL A 191 -17.36 -25.17 7.79
C VAL A 191 -17.22 -23.99 8.76
N VAL A 192 -16.56 -24.19 9.91
CA VAL A 192 -16.31 -23.11 10.87
C VAL A 192 -15.28 -22.10 10.34
N GLU A 193 -14.21 -22.56 9.70
CA GLU A 193 -13.20 -21.70 9.08
C GLU A 193 -13.77 -20.93 7.87
N GLU A 194 -14.57 -21.58 7.02
CA GLU A 194 -15.26 -20.92 5.90
C GLU A 194 -16.25 -19.84 6.37
N ARG A 195 -16.86 -20.02 7.56
CA ARG A 195 -17.75 -19.02 8.18
C ARG A 195 -17.02 -17.97 9.01
N GLY A 196 -15.82 -18.29 9.48
CA GLY A 196 -15.01 -17.50 10.41
C GLY A 196 -13.96 -16.63 9.72
N GLU A 197 -13.56 -16.96 8.49
CA GLU A 197 -12.79 -16.06 7.66
C GLU A 197 -13.61 -14.77 7.47
N PRO A 198 -13.09 -13.58 7.85
CA PRO A 198 -13.61 -12.37 7.25
C PRO A 198 -13.39 -12.56 5.75
N GLN A 199 -14.48 -12.60 4.98
CA GLN A 199 -14.40 -12.56 3.52
C GLN A 199 -13.40 -11.45 3.19
N SER A 200 -12.21 -11.84 2.75
CA SER A 200 -11.15 -10.91 2.40
C SER A 200 -11.69 -10.10 1.23
N THR A 201 -12.22 -8.93 1.58
CA THR A 201 -12.83 -7.92 0.72
C THR A 201 -12.07 -6.62 0.92
#